data_AF-Q3YAW4-F1
#
_entry.id   AF-Q3YAW4-F1
#
_cell.length_a   1.000
_cell.length_b   1.000
_cell.length_c   1.000
_cell.angle_alpha   90.00
_cell.angle_beta   90.00
_cell.angle_gamma   90.00
#
_symmetry.space_group_name_H-M   'P 1'
#
loop_
_entity.id
_entity.type
_entity.pdbx_description
1 polymer ?
#
loop_
_entity_poly.entity_id
_entity_poly.type
_entity_poly.pdbx_seq_one_letter_code
_entity_poly.pdbx_strand_id
1 'polypeptide(L)' 'MKRLLKHRNPLFRVEGTQSAQYYEDVHTKRQSVTVPYEPPQLGSEMTTILLSFMCNSSCMEE' A
#
# COMPACT_ATOMS: atom_id res chain seq x y z
N MET A 1 -4.31 -15.29 15.81
CA MET A 1 -2.92 -14.81 15.59
C MET A 1 -2.56 -15.08 14.14
N LYS A 2 -2.48 -14.05 13.28
CA LYS A 2 -2.13 -14.22 11.86
C LYS A 2 -0.61 -14.06 11.72
N ARG A 3 0.07 -15.07 11.20
CA ARG A 3 1.50 -15.02 10.88
C ARG A 3 1.65 -14.36 9.51
N LEU A 4 2.55 -13.38 9.40
CA LEU A 4 2.96 -12.85 8.11
C LEU A 4 3.89 -13.87 7.45
N LEU A 5 3.44 -14.52 6.37
CA LEU A 5 4.41 -15.12 5.47
C LEU A 5 5.26 -13.97 4.90
N LYS A 6 6.56 -13.96 5.22
CA LYS A 6 7.62 -13.08 4.68
C LYS A 6 7.71 -13.05 3.13
N HIS A 7 6.81 -13.74 2.42
CA HIS A 7 6.87 -13.91 0.99
C HIS A 7 5.99 -12.89 0.24
N ARG A 8 6.69 -11.94 -0.38
CA ARG A 8 6.34 -11.27 -1.66
C ARG A 8 5.10 -10.38 -1.76
N ASN A 9 4.25 -10.29 -0.74
CA ASN A 9 3.07 -9.43 -0.81
C ASN A 9 3.31 -8.08 -0.10
N PRO A 10 2.98 -6.95 -0.75
CA PRO A 10 3.02 -5.64 -0.11
C PRO A 10 2.15 -5.61 1.14
N LEU A 11 2.69 -5.09 2.25
CA LEU A 11 1.97 -4.95 3.52
C LEU A 11 0.78 -3.98 3.43
N PHE A 12 0.88 -2.98 2.57
CA PHE A 12 -0.18 -2.03 2.29
C PHE A 12 -0.51 -2.05 0.79
N ARG A 13 -1.79 -1.99 0.47
CA ARG A 13 -2.33 -1.97 -0.89
C ARG A 13 -3.15 -0.71 -1.10
N VAL A 14 -3.15 -0.21 -2.33
CA VAL A 14 -4.08 0.85 -2.73
C VAL A 14 -5.32 0.19 -3.34
N GLU A 15 -6.48 0.58 -2.83
CA GLU A 15 -7.78 0.10 -3.30
C GLU A 15 -8.39 1.08 -4.31
N GLY A 16 -9.26 0.57 -5.19
CA GLY A 16 -10.01 1.42 -6.13
C GLY A 16 -9.24 1.91 -7.36
N THR A 17 -7.99 1.49 -7.56
CA THR A 17 -7.20 1.82 -8.77
C THR A 17 -6.36 0.64 -9.24
N GLN A 18 -6.32 0.41 -10.56
CA GLN A 18 -5.44 -0.59 -11.18
C GLN A 18 -4.08 -0.02 -11.56
N SER A 19 -3.92 1.31 -11.48
CA SER A 19 -2.69 2.02 -11.85
C SER A 19 -1.64 2.04 -10.74
N ALA A 20 -1.88 1.35 -9.62
CA ALA A 20 -0.95 1.27 -8.51
C ALA A 20 0.29 0.45 -8.89
N GLN A 21 1.46 1.03 -8.68
CA GLN A 21 2.76 0.43 -8.96
C GLN A 21 3.47 0.13 -7.64
N TYR A 22 3.83 -1.13 -7.43
CA TYR A 22 4.49 -1.60 -6.21
C TYR A 22 5.98 -1.81 -6.48
N TYR A 23 6.80 -1.30 -5.58
CA TYR A 23 8.25 -1.33 -5.68
C TYR A 23 8.87 -1.86 -4.40
N GLU A 24 10.00 -2.55 -4.55
CA GLU A 24 10.90 -2.90 -3.45
C GLU A 24 12.26 -2.30 -3.76
N ASP A 25 12.74 -1.40 -2.89
CA ASP A 25 14.05 -0.81 -3.03
C ASP A 25 15.14 -1.88 -2.82
N VAL A 26 16.04 -2.03 -3.79
CA VAL A 26 17.00 -3.15 -3.81
C VAL A 26 18.01 -3.05 -2.66
N HIS A 27 18.35 -1.84 -2.22
CA HIS A 27 19.38 -1.57 -1.23
C HIS A 27 18.85 -1.65 0.21
N THR A 28 17.65 -1.10 0.45
CA THR A 28 17.02 -0.99 1.76
C THR A 28 15.97 -2.07 2.02
N LYS A 29 15.56 -2.80 0.98
CA LYS A 29 14.43 -3.75 0.99
C LYS A 29 13.09 -3.12 1.37
N ARG A 30 13.00 -1.79 1.31
CA ARG A 30 11.79 -1.06 1.66
C ARG A 30 10.75 -1.22 0.55
N GLN A 31 9.55 -1.61 0.94
CA GLN A 31 8.40 -1.66 0.05
C GLN A 31 7.71 -0.30 -0.06
N SER A 32 7.33 0.10 -1.26
CA SER A 32 6.59 1.33 -1.55
C SER A 32 5.51 1.10 -2.61
N VAL A 33 4.49 1.95 -2.61
CA VAL A 33 3.48 2.02 -3.67
C VAL A 33 3.44 3.42 -4.25
N THR A 34 3.26 3.53 -5.56
CA THR A 34 3.08 4.79 -6.27
C THR A 34 1.78 4.72 -7.05
N VAL A 35 1.02 5.82 -7.03
CA VAL A 35 -0.17 6.00 -7.86
C VAL A 35 -0.04 7.29 -8.64
N PRO A 36 -0.57 7.36 -9.88
CA PRO A 36 -0.66 8.62 -10.60
C PRO A 36 -1.45 9.64 -9.77
N TYR A 37 -1.02 10.90 -9.83
CA TYR A 37 -1.77 11.99 -9.22
C TYR A 37 -3.06 12.23 -10.01
N GLU A 38 -4.18 12.28 -9.28
CA GLU A 38 -5.48 12.66 -9.84
C GLU A 38 -5.98 13.92 -9.13
N PRO A 39 -6.45 14.94 -9.87
CA PRO A 39 -7.04 16.13 -9.27
C PRO A 39 -8.33 15.78 -8.49
N PRO A 40 -8.73 16.60 -7.51
CA PRO A 40 -9.97 16.40 -6.77
C PRO A 40 -11.19 16.28 -7.70
N GLN A 41 -12.15 15.45 -7.32
CA GLN A 41 -13.42 15.33 -8.03
C GLN A 41 -14.22 16.64 -7.92
N LEU A 42 -15.09 16.91 -8.89
CA LEU A 42 -15.93 18.12 -8.88
C LEU A 42 -16.74 18.20 -7.57
N GLY A 43 -16.62 19.33 -6.88
CA GLY A 43 -17.25 19.54 -5.57
C GLY A 43 -16.43 19.06 -4.38
N SER A 44 -15.20 18.55 -4.59
CA SER A 44 -14.23 18.23 -3.53
C SER A 44 -13.00 19.11 -3.64
N GLU A 45 -12.42 19.48 -2.50
CA GLU A 45 -11.13 20.20 -2.42
C GLU A 45 -9.93 19.24 -2.29
N MET A 46 -10.17 17.94 -2.12
CA MET A 46 -9.13 16.93 -1.91
C MET A 46 -9.37 15.64 -2.70
N THR A 47 -8.27 14.92 -2.95
CA THR A 47 -8.27 13.57 -3.51
C THR A 47 -8.02 12.55 -2.40
N THR A 48 -8.85 11.53 -2.31
CA THR A 48 -8.74 10.48 -1.28
C THR A 48 -8.10 9.23 -1.88
N ILE A 49 -7.07 8.72 -1.22
CA ILE A 49 -6.44 7.43 -1.56
C ILE A 49 -6.84 6.41 -0.49
N LEU A 50 -7.46 5.30 -0.89
CA LEU A 50 -7.85 4.24 0.03
C LEU A 50 -6.72 3.24 0.21
N LEU A 51 -6.22 3.11 1.45
CA LEU A 51 -5.14 2.20 1.81
C LEU A 51 -5.69 1.01 2.61
N SER A 52 -5.27 -0.19 2.23
CA SER A 52 -5.60 -1.45 2.89
C SER A 52 -4.34 -2.08 3.50
N PHE A 53 -4.31 -2.20 4.83
CA PHE A 53 -3.20 -2.82 5.55
C PHE A 53 -3.47 -4.31 5.75
N MET A 54 -2.60 -5.14 5.20
CA MET A 54 -2.76 -6.60 5.17
C MET A 54 -2.35 -7.27 6.48
N CYS A 55 -1.74 -6.53 7.41
CA CYS A 55 -1.48 -7.00 8.77
C CYS A 55 -1.82 -5.97 9.85
N ASN A 56 -2.15 -6.51 11.01
CA ASN A 56 -2.29 -5.76 12.24
C ASN A 56 -0.91 -5.42 12.83
N SER A 57 -0.88 -4.40 13.68
CA SER A 57 0.32 -4.06 14.47
C SER A 57 0.74 -5.15 15.45
N SER A 58 -0.15 -6.11 15.77
CA SER A 58 0.13 -7.25 16.64
C SER A 58 0.67 -8.49 15.90
N CYS A 59 0.90 -8.39 14.59
CA CYS A 59 1.55 -9.45 13.84
C CYS A 59 2.98 -9.64 14.36
N MET A 60 3.33 -10.87 14.74
CA MET A 60 4.71 -11.17 15.13
C MET A 60 5.58 -11.29 13.87
N GLU A 61 6.72 -10.60 13.89
CA GLU A 61 7.78 -10.78 12.90
C GLU A 61 8.70 -11.90 13.38
N GLU A 62 8.75 -13.02 12.65
CA GLU A 62 9.83 -14.03 12.77
C GLU A 62 10.92 -13.75 11.74
#